data_AF-A0A6J0G8K2-F1
#
_entry.id   AF-A0A6J0G8K2-F1
#
_cell.length_a   1.000
_cell.length_b   1.000
_cell.length_c   1.000
_cell.angle_alpha   90.00
_cell.angle_beta   90.00
_cell.angle_gamma   90.00
#
_symmetry.space_group_name_H-M   'P 1'
#
loop_
_entity.id
_entity.type
_entity.pdbx_description
1 polymer ?
#
loop_
_entity_poly.entity_id
_entity_poly.type
_entity_poly.pdbx_seq_one_letter_code
_entity_poly.pdbx_strand_id
1 'polypeptide(L)'
;MPISVVSGTSPTFSLQWQLPAESRSTRRCRPLPKAVRDALEHVHEEVVARYYGCGLVIPECLLSCRILDLGCGSGRDCYLLSQLVGEQGHVTGIDMTEGQVEVAKKHIAYHMNKFGYRKPNVEFLHGYIEKLSDAGLADESYDIVISNCVINLTPDKKAVLQEAFRVLKPGGEMYFSDVYASQRLSETIRKHRVLWGECLAGALYWRDLYSITEEVGFSPPCLVTASPITIGDKELEGIIGDCRFVSATFRLFKVPGGSRAGPGQVIYNGGIMGHERELVFDANFTFKEGEVVDVDAEMAAILQSSRFAEEFLIRAGASATAAQGNCCKRAKEKICNPFQLLEQLAAPGPACCPRGTSGPPGCC
;
A
#
# COMPACT_ATOMS: atom_id res chain seq x y z
N MET A 1 2.49 -33.73 -7.23
CA MET A 1 1.07 -34.00 -7.54
C MET A 1 0.34 -32.67 -7.42
N PRO A 2 -0.35 -32.19 -8.47
CA PRO A 2 -1.13 -30.97 -8.36
C PRO A 2 -2.38 -31.28 -7.52
N ILE A 3 -2.56 -30.58 -6.40
CA ILE A 3 -3.75 -30.75 -5.58
C ILE A 3 -4.82 -29.84 -6.15
N SER A 4 -5.77 -30.45 -6.86
CA SER A 4 -6.97 -29.79 -7.39
C SER A 4 -7.75 -29.13 -6.24
N VAL A 5 -8.10 -27.85 -6.42
CA VAL A 5 -8.98 -27.12 -5.51
C VAL A 5 -10.38 -27.71 -5.64
N VAL A 6 -10.76 -28.57 -4.69
CA VAL A 6 -12.11 -29.14 -4.62
C VAL A 6 -13.07 -28.05 -4.15
N SER A 7 -13.96 -27.65 -5.05
CA SER A 7 -15.17 -26.89 -4.75
C SER A 7 -16.09 -27.74 -3.87
N GLY A 8 -15.96 -27.61 -2.55
CA GLY A 8 -16.83 -28.23 -1.56
C GLY A 8 -17.74 -27.19 -0.93
N THR A 9 -19.04 -27.37 -1.11
CA THR A 9 -20.12 -26.65 -0.41
C THR A 9 -20.05 -26.93 1.10
N SER A 10 -19.37 -26.06 1.84
CA SER A 10 -19.41 -25.94 3.30
C SER A 10 -19.77 -24.50 3.65
N PRO A 11 -20.50 -24.23 4.75
CA PRO A 11 -20.93 -22.88 5.08
C PRO A 11 -19.69 -21.98 5.18
N THR A 12 -19.72 -20.87 4.44
CA THR A 12 -18.63 -19.91 4.30
C THR A 12 -18.21 -19.37 5.68
N PHE A 13 -17.16 -19.97 6.24
CA PHE A 13 -16.33 -19.33 7.25
C PHE A 13 -15.47 -18.31 6.50
N SER A 14 -16.04 -17.14 6.26
CA SER A 14 -15.27 -15.93 6.03
C SER A 14 -15.17 -15.28 7.39
N LEU A 15 -13.97 -15.10 7.92
CA LEU A 15 -13.78 -13.98 8.85
C LEU A 15 -14.21 -12.75 8.05
N GLN A 16 -15.43 -12.27 8.28
CA GLN A 16 -15.74 -10.90 7.90
C GLN A 16 -14.66 -10.07 8.57
N TRP A 17 -13.89 -9.33 7.76
CA TRP A 17 -13.05 -8.23 8.22
C TRP A 17 -13.98 -7.18 8.82
N GLN A 18 -14.54 -7.47 9.99
CA GLN A 18 -15.37 -6.57 10.74
C GLN A 18 -14.41 -5.53 11.30
N LEU A 19 -14.42 -4.34 10.69
CA LEU A 19 -14.10 -3.14 11.46
C LEU A 19 -14.96 -3.21 12.73
N PRO A 20 -14.35 -3.19 13.93
CA PRO A 20 -15.11 -3.34 15.17
C PRO A 20 -16.27 -2.34 15.19
N ALA A 21 -17.51 -2.84 15.33
CA ALA A 21 -18.70 -2.00 15.45
C ALA A 21 -18.69 -1.11 16.71
N GLU A 22 -17.70 -1.27 17.60
CA GLU A 22 -17.62 -0.58 18.88
C GLU A 22 -16.18 -0.12 19.18
N SER A 23 -15.62 0.73 18.32
CA SER A 23 -14.65 1.71 18.79
C SER A 23 -14.97 3.07 18.17
N ARG A 24 -15.80 3.85 18.88
CA ARG A 24 -15.94 5.30 18.66
C ARG A 24 -14.65 6.00 19.11
N SER A 25 -13.53 5.72 18.43
CA SER A 25 -12.38 6.61 18.39
C SER A 25 -12.52 7.47 17.14
N THR A 26 -12.55 8.78 17.34
CA THR A 26 -13.10 9.80 16.45
C THR A 26 -12.18 10.20 15.29
N ARG A 27 -11.56 9.25 14.59
CA ARG A 27 -11.07 9.47 13.21
C ARG A 27 -11.88 8.62 12.25
N ARG A 28 -12.82 9.29 11.58
CA ARG A 28 -13.59 8.74 10.46
C ARG A 28 -12.62 8.07 9.49
N CYS A 29 -12.89 6.84 9.08
CA CYS A 29 -12.35 6.30 7.83
C CYS A 29 -12.49 7.41 6.79
N ARG A 30 -11.36 7.92 6.26
CA ARG A 30 -11.41 9.02 5.30
C ARG A 30 -12.25 8.52 4.13
N PRO A 31 -13.33 9.21 3.74
CA PRO A 31 -14.12 8.75 2.60
C PRO A 31 -13.20 8.67 1.39
N LEU A 32 -13.31 7.58 0.61
CA LEU A 32 -12.52 7.38 -0.61
C LEU A 32 -12.57 8.65 -1.47
N PRO A 33 -11.47 9.09 -2.11
CA PRO A 33 -11.52 10.25 -3.00
C PRO A 33 -12.62 10.09 -4.04
N LYS A 34 -13.26 11.21 -4.45
CA LYS A 34 -14.39 11.16 -5.38
C LYS A 34 -14.03 10.42 -6.67
N ALA A 35 -12.87 10.72 -7.25
CA ALA A 35 -12.38 10.06 -8.46
C ALA A 35 -12.29 8.53 -8.31
N VAL A 36 -11.87 8.02 -7.14
CA VAL A 36 -11.79 6.58 -6.87
C VAL A 36 -13.16 5.94 -6.78
N ARG A 37 -14.14 6.61 -6.14
CA ARG A 37 -15.51 6.11 -6.04
C ARG A 37 -16.18 6.08 -7.42
N ASP A 38 -16.07 7.18 -8.16
CA ASP A 38 -16.61 7.29 -9.51
C ASP A 38 -15.99 6.22 -10.43
N ALA A 39 -14.68 5.97 -10.31
CA ALA A 39 -14.01 4.90 -11.05
C ALA A 39 -14.52 3.50 -10.69
N LEU A 40 -14.74 3.21 -9.40
CA LEU A 40 -15.31 1.93 -8.96
C LEU A 40 -16.72 1.69 -9.53
N GLU A 41 -17.56 2.72 -9.56
CA GLU A 41 -18.94 2.63 -10.06
C GLU A 41 -19.00 2.26 -11.56
N HIS A 42 -17.92 2.48 -12.30
CA HIS A 42 -17.82 2.11 -13.71
C HIS A 42 -17.31 0.69 -13.96
N VAL A 43 -16.85 -0.03 -12.92
CA VAL A 43 -16.37 -1.41 -13.06
C VAL A 43 -17.55 -2.35 -13.24
N HIS A 44 -17.44 -3.28 -14.20
CA HIS A 44 -18.49 -4.24 -14.52
C HIS A 44 -18.87 -5.10 -13.31
N GLU A 45 -20.16 -5.33 -13.08
CA GLU A 45 -20.66 -6.06 -11.90
C GLU A 45 -20.09 -7.47 -11.75
N GLU A 46 -19.92 -8.23 -12.84
CA GLU A 46 -19.32 -9.58 -12.80
C GLU A 46 -17.85 -9.54 -12.32
N VAL A 47 -17.10 -8.48 -12.68
CA VAL A 47 -15.73 -8.29 -12.18
C VAL A 47 -15.76 -7.99 -10.69
N VAL A 48 -16.64 -7.09 -10.24
CA VAL A 48 -16.77 -6.76 -8.81
C VAL A 48 -17.22 -7.97 -7.99
N ALA A 49 -18.15 -8.76 -8.50
CA ALA A 49 -18.73 -9.92 -7.80
C ALA A 49 -17.74 -11.07 -7.60
N ARG A 50 -16.65 -11.12 -8.37
CA ARG A 50 -15.59 -12.14 -8.27
C ARG A 50 -14.30 -11.61 -7.65
N TYR A 51 -14.38 -10.49 -6.92
CA TYR A 51 -13.26 -9.91 -6.22
C TYR A 51 -13.07 -10.54 -4.83
N TYR A 52 -11.83 -10.90 -4.50
CA TYR A 52 -11.46 -11.57 -3.24
C TYR A 52 -10.31 -10.85 -2.52
N GLY A 53 -10.49 -9.56 -2.17
CA GLY A 53 -9.45 -8.79 -1.46
C GLY A 53 -9.97 -7.95 -0.30
N CYS A 54 -9.06 -7.44 0.53
CA CYS A 54 -9.36 -6.86 1.84
C CYS A 54 -9.49 -5.33 1.86
N GLY A 55 -9.53 -4.68 0.69
CA GLY A 55 -9.57 -3.22 0.57
C GLY A 55 -9.26 -2.74 -0.84
N LEU A 56 -8.78 -1.49 -0.97
CA LEU A 56 -8.22 -0.92 -2.19
C LEU A 56 -6.76 -0.53 -1.93
N VAL A 57 -5.90 -0.81 -2.91
CA VAL A 57 -4.48 -0.41 -2.89
C VAL A 57 -4.28 0.55 -4.05
N ILE A 58 -4.36 1.85 -3.77
CA ILE A 58 -4.31 2.90 -4.79
C ILE A 58 -3.21 3.90 -4.38
N PRO A 59 -2.04 3.88 -5.07
CA PRO A 59 -1.03 4.90 -4.87
C PRO A 59 -1.47 6.25 -5.44
N GLU A 60 -0.78 7.31 -5.03
CA GLU A 60 -0.99 8.66 -5.56
C GLU A 60 -0.16 8.91 -6.84
N CYS A 61 -0.38 10.04 -7.52
CA CYS A 61 0.40 10.46 -8.69
C CYS A 61 0.41 9.39 -9.81
N LEU A 62 -0.78 9.08 -10.36
CA LEU A 62 -0.96 7.93 -11.27
C LEU A 62 -1.01 8.28 -12.77
N LEU A 63 -1.17 9.56 -13.12
CA LEU A 63 -1.42 9.96 -14.51
C LEU A 63 -0.31 9.44 -15.44
N SER A 64 -0.72 8.81 -16.53
CA SER A 64 0.15 8.20 -17.55
C SER A 64 1.11 7.11 -17.05
N CYS A 65 0.96 6.62 -15.82
CA CYS A 65 1.81 5.56 -15.29
C CYS A 65 1.51 4.20 -15.92
N ARG A 66 2.54 3.35 -15.99
CA ARG A 66 2.43 1.92 -16.27
C ARG A 66 2.42 1.16 -14.94
N ILE A 67 1.30 0.49 -14.65
CA ILE A 67 1.07 -0.24 -13.41
C ILE A 67 1.04 -1.74 -13.67
N LEU A 68 1.68 -2.52 -12.80
CA LEU A 68 1.52 -3.96 -12.71
C LEU A 68 0.75 -4.32 -11.44
N ASP A 69 -0.34 -5.08 -11.57
CA ASP A 69 -1.12 -5.61 -10.45
C ASP A 69 -0.85 -7.11 -10.28
N LEU A 70 -0.21 -7.46 -9.16
CA LEU A 70 0.12 -8.85 -8.82
C LEU A 70 -1.07 -9.51 -8.12
N GLY A 71 -1.56 -10.61 -8.70
CA GLY A 71 -2.75 -11.31 -8.19
C GLY A 71 -4.03 -10.52 -8.49
N CYS A 72 -4.19 -10.08 -9.74
CA CYS A 72 -5.25 -9.16 -10.13
C CYS A 72 -6.67 -9.75 -10.07
N GLY A 73 -6.81 -11.08 -9.92
CA GLY A 73 -8.07 -11.79 -9.99
C GLY A 73 -8.86 -11.45 -11.26
N SER A 74 -10.14 -11.13 -11.09
CA SER A 74 -11.05 -10.71 -12.17
C SER A 74 -10.80 -9.28 -12.68
N GLY A 75 -9.83 -8.56 -12.12
CA GLY A 75 -9.34 -7.28 -12.63
C GLY A 75 -10.01 -6.03 -12.04
N ARG A 76 -10.69 -6.11 -10.88
CA ARG A 76 -11.37 -4.95 -10.26
C ARG A 76 -10.43 -3.75 -10.09
N ASP A 77 -9.29 -3.98 -9.45
CA ASP A 77 -8.32 -2.92 -9.16
C ASP A 77 -7.64 -2.47 -10.47
N CYS A 78 -7.35 -3.39 -11.40
CA CYS A 78 -6.86 -3.05 -12.75
C CYS A 78 -7.79 -2.09 -13.52
N TYR A 79 -9.10 -2.36 -13.56
CA TYR A 79 -10.06 -1.50 -14.28
C TYR A 79 -10.32 -0.17 -13.59
N LEU A 80 -10.24 -0.14 -12.27
CA LEU A 80 -10.24 1.12 -11.52
C LEU A 80 -9.00 1.95 -11.89
N LEU A 81 -7.81 1.35 -11.82
CA LEU A 81 -6.55 2.05 -12.06
C LEU A 81 -6.42 2.48 -13.52
N SER A 82 -6.95 1.71 -14.47
CA SER A 82 -7.07 2.06 -15.89
C SER A 82 -7.75 3.42 -16.13
N GLN A 83 -8.72 3.79 -15.29
CA GLN A 83 -9.32 5.12 -15.35
C GLN A 83 -8.40 6.18 -14.74
N LEU A 84 -7.79 5.88 -13.58
CA LEU A 84 -6.95 6.83 -12.85
C LEU A 84 -5.63 7.17 -13.56
N VAL A 85 -5.06 6.22 -14.30
CA VAL A 85 -3.86 6.46 -15.12
C VAL A 85 -4.18 7.19 -16.44
N GLY A 86 -5.45 7.22 -16.84
CA GLY A 86 -5.90 7.83 -18.10
C GLY A 86 -5.56 7.02 -19.35
N GLU A 87 -6.00 7.50 -20.52
CA GLU A 87 -5.84 6.82 -21.81
C GLU A 87 -4.36 6.62 -22.22
N GLN A 88 -3.45 7.45 -21.71
CA GLN A 88 -2.00 7.35 -21.97
C GLN A 88 -1.26 6.44 -20.99
N GLY A 89 -1.88 6.10 -19.86
CA GLY A 89 -1.33 5.14 -18.91
C GLY A 89 -1.60 3.71 -19.35
N HIS A 90 -1.13 2.75 -18.57
CA HIS A 90 -1.35 1.33 -18.87
C HIS A 90 -1.41 0.51 -17.59
N VAL A 91 -2.27 -0.50 -17.54
CA VAL A 91 -2.33 -1.43 -16.41
C VAL A 91 -2.26 -2.87 -16.90
N THR A 92 -1.28 -3.61 -16.39
CA THR A 92 -1.15 -5.05 -16.59
C THR A 92 -1.58 -5.76 -15.32
N GLY A 93 -2.54 -6.67 -15.40
CA GLY A 93 -2.87 -7.60 -14.32
C GLY A 93 -2.27 -8.98 -14.58
N ILE A 94 -1.73 -9.63 -13.56
CA ILE A 94 -1.31 -11.03 -13.64
C ILE A 94 -1.95 -11.85 -12.51
N ASP A 95 -2.48 -13.01 -12.84
CA ASP A 95 -3.05 -13.95 -11.86
C ASP A 95 -2.77 -15.40 -12.27
N MET A 96 -2.62 -16.29 -11.29
CA MET A 96 -2.39 -17.72 -11.52
C MET A 96 -3.69 -18.49 -11.83
N THR A 97 -4.85 -17.88 -11.62
CA THR A 97 -6.15 -18.52 -11.75
C THR A 97 -6.74 -18.21 -13.13
N GLU A 98 -6.63 -19.16 -14.07
CA GLU A 98 -7.10 -18.99 -15.45
C GLU A 98 -8.54 -18.47 -15.54
N GLY A 99 -9.48 -19.04 -14.78
CA GLY A 99 -10.88 -18.61 -14.81
C GLY A 99 -11.13 -17.19 -14.28
N GLN A 100 -10.23 -16.62 -13.46
CA GLN A 100 -10.28 -15.21 -13.06
C GLN A 100 -9.78 -14.31 -14.19
N VAL A 101 -8.65 -14.69 -14.80
CA VAL A 101 -8.06 -13.98 -15.95
C VAL A 101 -9.02 -13.96 -17.15
N GLU A 102 -9.76 -15.05 -17.39
CA GLU A 102 -10.78 -15.09 -18.45
C GLU A 102 -11.90 -14.09 -18.22
N VAL A 103 -12.40 -13.96 -16.98
CA VAL A 103 -13.40 -12.94 -16.63
C VAL A 103 -12.84 -11.54 -16.81
N ALA A 104 -11.59 -11.31 -16.38
CA ALA A 104 -10.92 -10.04 -16.58
C ALA A 104 -10.87 -9.69 -18.07
N LYS A 105 -10.39 -10.59 -18.93
CA LYS A 105 -10.30 -10.39 -20.38
C LYS A 105 -11.65 -10.18 -21.06
N LYS A 106 -12.68 -10.91 -20.65
CA LYS A 106 -14.05 -10.81 -21.20
C LYS A 106 -14.59 -9.38 -21.15
N HIS A 107 -14.24 -8.62 -20.13
CA HIS A 107 -14.81 -7.29 -19.88
C HIS A 107 -13.97 -6.12 -20.42
N ILE A 108 -12.89 -6.36 -21.17
CA ILE A 108 -12.03 -5.27 -21.67
C ILE A 108 -12.85 -4.31 -22.54
N ALA A 109 -13.60 -4.82 -23.52
CA ALA A 109 -14.37 -4.00 -24.44
C ALA A 109 -15.44 -3.14 -23.73
N TYR A 110 -16.11 -3.72 -22.73
CA TYR A 110 -17.08 -2.98 -21.90
C TYR A 110 -16.42 -1.77 -21.24
N HIS A 111 -15.29 -1.98 -20.54
CA HIS A 111 -14.62 -0.91 -19.83
C HIS A 111 -14.06 0.15 -20.78
N MET A 112 -13.46 -0.24 -21.91
CA MET A 112 -12.95 0.74 -22.87
C MET A 112 -14.07 1.61 -23.46
N ASN A 113 -15.24 1.03 -23.74
CA ASN A 113 -16.41 1.80 -24.17
C ASN A 113 -16.93 2.71 -23.05
N LYS A 114 -17.03 2.20 -21.83
CA LYS A 114 -17.48 2.95 -20.65
C LYS A 114 -16.57 4.14 -20.34
N PHE A 115 -15.27 4.01 -20.54
CA PHE A 115 -14.26 5.05 -20.30
C PHE A 115 -14.07 5.99 -21.49
N GLY A 116 -14.62 5.65 -22.67
CA GLY A 116 -14.47 6.43 -23.89
C GLY A 116 -13.09 6.32 -24.55
N TYR A 117 -12.33 5.26 -24.25
CA TYR A 117 -10.98 5.07 -24.77
C TYR A 117 -10.98 4.45 -26.16
N ARG A 118 -10.07 4.92 -27.03
CA ARG A 118 -9.96 4.44 -28.42
C ARG A 118 -9.29 3.07 -28.52
N LYS A 119 -8.46 2.73 -27.54
CA LYS A 119 -7.71 1.48 -27.47
C LYS A 119 -7.70 0.97 -26.03
N PRO A 120 -7.60 -0.36 -25.82
CA PRO A 120 -7.32 -0.93 -24.52
C PRO A 120 -6.05 -0.34 -23.90
N ASN A 121 -6.17 0.19 -22.68
CA ASN A 121 -5.03 0.53 -21.84
C ASN A 121 -4.84 -0.48 -20.70
N VAL A 122 -5.47 -1.65 -20.82
CA VAL A 122 -5.34 -2.77 -19.89
C VAL A 122 -4.96 -4.05 -20.61
N GLU A 123 -4.17 -4.89 -19.93
CA GLU A 123 -3.81 -6.23 -20.35
C GLU A 123 -3.89 -7.20 -19.17
N PHE A 124 -4.24 -8.46 -19.42
CA PHE A 124 -4.30 -9.49 -18.38
C PHE A 124 -3.51 -10.73 -18.80
N LEU A 125 -2.65 -11.20 -17.89
CA LEU A 125 -1.74 -12.31 -18.10
C LEU A 125 -2.07 -13.45 -17.13
N HIS A 126 -1.96 -14.69 -17.61
CA HIS A 126 -2.04 -15.87 -16.76
C HIS A 126 -0.62 -16.32 -16.42
N GLY A 127 -0.28 -16.34 -15.13
CA GLY A 127 1.06 -16.72 -14.68
C GLY A 127 1.28 -16.57 -13.18
N TYR A 128 2.48 -16.93 -12.75
CA TYR A 128 2.89 -16.87 -11.35
C TYR A 128 3.61 -15.55 -11.06
N ILE A 129 3.31 -14.92 -9.93
CA ILE A 129 3.91 -13.64 -9.53
C ILE A 129 5.37 -13.77 -9.08
N GLU A 130 5.81 -14.99 -8.79
CA GLU A 130 7.20 -15.36 -8.53
C GLU A 130 8.04 -15.50 -9.82
N LYS A 131 7.40 -15.49 -11.00
CA LYS A 131 8.02 -15.76 -12.31
C LYS A 131 7.45 -14.87 -13.41
N LEU A 132 7.51 -13.56 -13.22
CA LEU A 132 6.99 -12.58 -14.19
C LEU A 132 7.69 -12.67 -15.56
N SER A 133 8.96 -13.07 -15.58
CA SER A 133 9.71 -13.33 -16.82
C SER A 133 9.09 -14.44 -17.68
N ASP A 134 8.57 -15.52 -17.08
CA ASP A 134 7.87 -16.60 -17.81
C ASP A 134 6.59 -16.09 -18.48
N ALA A 135 5.95 -15.07 -17.90
CA ALA A 135 4.78 -14.38 -18.46
C ALA A 135 5.16 -13.26 -19.46
N GLY A 136 6.45 -13.07 -19.76
CA GLY A 136 6.95 -12.12 -20.75
C GLY A 136 7.14 -10.68 -20.25
N LEU A 137 7.13 -10.44 -18.94
CA LEU A 137 7.32 -9.10 -18.39
C LEU A 137 8.80 -8.70 -18.41
N ALA A 138 9.10 -7.63 -19.15
CA ALA A 138 10.44 -7.09 -19.30
C ALA A 138 10.93 -6.35 -18.04
N ASP A 139 12.25 -6.32 -17.88
CA ASP A 139 12.94 -5.49 -16.88
C ASP A 139 12.57 -4.03 -17.06
N GLU A 140 12.51 -3.28 -15.96
CA GLU A 140 12.41 -1.81 -15.96
C GLU A 140 11.27 -1.24 -16.85
N SER A 141 10.11 -1.91 -16.83
CA SER A 141 8.99 -1.62 -17.73
C SER A 141 7.77 -0.99 -17.04
N TYR A 142 7.73 -0.99 -15.70
CA TYR A 142 6.64 -0.45 -14.90
C TYR A 142 7.09 0.68 -13.98
N ASP A 143 6.23 1.69 -13.83
CA ASP A 143 6.41 2.79 -12.89
C ASP A 143 5.96 2.37 -11.48
N ILE A 144 4.92 1.54 -11.41
CA ILE A 144 4.30 1.11 -10.17
C ILE A 144 4.00 -0.40 -10.23
N VAL A 145 4.33 -1.12 -9.17
CA VAL A 145 3.82 -2.47 -8.91
C VAL A 145 2.90 -2.40 -7.70
N ILE A 146 1.72 -2.98 -7.79
CA ILE A 146 0.79 -3.08 -6.68
C ILE A 146 0.47 -4.53 -6.34
N SER A 147 0.01 -4.74 -5.12
CA SER A 147 -0.49 -6.03 -4.65
C SER A 147 -1.42 -5.81 -3.46
N ASN A 148 -2.48 -6.61 -3.36
CA ASN A 148 -3.45 -6.55 -2.27
C ASN A 148 -3.69 -7.94 -1.67
N CYS A 149 -3.07 -8.23 -0.52
CA CYS A 149 -3.24 -9.48 0.25
C CYS A 149 -2.89 -10.79 -0.49
N VAL A 150 -2.05 -10.75 -1.53
CA VAL A 150 -1.66 -11.97 -2.26
C VAL A 150 -0.26 -12.50 -1.94
N ILE A 151 0.66 -11.64 -1.50
CA ILE A 151 2.07 -12.04 -1.29
C ILE A 151 2.17 -13.08 -0.17
N ASN A 152 1.33 -12.98 0.86
CA ASN A 152 1.27 -13.98 1.92
C ASN A 152 0.88 -15.39 1.47
N LEU A 153 0.16 -15.52 0.36
CA LEU A 153 -0.22 -16.82 -0.22
C LEU A 153 0.93 -17.46 -1.02
N THR A 154 2.00 -16.71 -1.28
CA THR A 154 3.17 -17.22 -2.02
C THR A 154 4.13 -17.98 -1.09
N PRO A 155 4.70 -19.09 -1.56
CA PRO A 155 5.72 -19.84 -0.82
C PRO A 155 7.05 -19.08 -0.76
N ASP A 156 7.43 -18.38 -1.84
CA ASP A 156 8.69 -17.63 -1.92
C ASP A 156 8.44 -16.13 -2.10
N LYS A 157 8.23 -15.46 -0.97
CA LYS A 157 8.00 -14.01 -0.91
C LYS A 157 9.20 -13.21 -1.41
N LYS A 158 10.42 -13.74 -1.24
CA LYS A 158 11.64 -13.07 -1.71
C LYS A 158 11.68 -13.08 -3.23
N ALA A 159 11.34 -14.19 -3.88
CA ALA A 159 11.23 -14.25 -5.34
C ALA A 159 10.22 -13.23 -5.89
N VAL A 160 9.05 -13.06 -5.25
CA VAL A 160 8.07 -12.02 -5.65
C VAL A 160 8.68 -10.62 -5.58
N LEU A 161 9.34 -10.29 -4.46
CA LEU A 161 9.97 -8.98 -4.29
C LEU A 161 11.13 -8.76 -5.28
N GLN A 162 11.89 -9.80 -5.61
CA GLN A 162 12.93 -9.74 -6.64
C GLN A 162 12.35 -9.47 -8.03
N GLU A 163 11.29 -10.18 -8.42
CA GLU A 163 10.63 -9.94 -9.71
C GLU A 163 9.99 -8.56 -9.76
N ALA A 164 9.34 -8.11 -8.68
CA ALA A 164 8.81 -6.74 -8.58
C ALA A 164 9.92 -5.69 -8.75
N PHE A 165 11.08 -5.87 -8.10
CA PHE A 165 12.22 -4.99 -8.25
C PHE A 165 12.79 -4.99 -9.68
N ARG A 166 12.87 -6.15 -10.32
CA ARG A 166 13.37 -6.30 -11.70
C ARG A 166 12.50 -5.53 -12.70
N VAL A 167 11.17 -5.71 -12.62
CA VAL A 167 10.25 -5.09 -13.58
C VAL A 167 10.02 -3.60 -13.32
N LEU A 168 10.32 -3.09 -12.14
CA LEU A 168 10.26 -1.66 -11.83
C LEU A 168 11.37 -0.88 -12.55
N LYS A 169 11.00 0.26 -13.12
CA LYS A 169 11.95 1.27 -13.60
C LYS A 169 12.80 1.81 -12.44
N PRO A 170 14.00 2.37 -12.71
CA PRO A 170 14.68 3.22 -11.74
C PRO A 170 13.75 4.37 -11.31
N GLY A 171 13.57 4.55 -9.99
CA GLY A 171 12.59 5.48 -9.41
C GLY A 171 11.19 4.91 -9.22
N GLY A 172 10.94 3.69 -9.70
CA GLY A 172 9.65 3.01 -9.60
C GLY A 172 9.30 2.59 -8.17
N GLU A 173 8.02 2.35 -7.93
CA GLU A 173 7.47 2.07 -6.60
C GLU A 173 6.72 0.73 -6.57
N MET A 174 6.98 -0.10 -5.55
CA MET A 174 6.05 -1.14 -5.14
C MET A 174 5.17 -0.62 -4.01
N TYR A 175 3.87 -0.52 -4.23
CA TYR A 175 2.89 -0.05 -3.24
C TYR A 175 1.88 -1.16 -2.96
N PHE A 176 1.91 -1.73 -1.76
CA PHE A 176 1.15 -2.95 -1.48
C PHE A 176 0.64 -3.02 -0.05
N SER A 177 -0.48 -3.70 0.14
CA SER A 177 -1.05 -3.99 1.46
C SER A 177 -1.06 -5.50 1.70
N ASP A 178 -0.63 -5.91 2.89
CA ASP A 178 -0.67 -7.31 3.30
C ASP A 178 -0.79 -7.45 4.83
N VAL A 179 -0.97 -8.69 5.28
CA VAL A 179 -1.00 -9.04 6.70
C VAL A 179 0.42 -9.29 7.24
N TYR A 180 0.72 -8.74 8.40
CA TYR A 180 1.98 -8.94 9.09
C TYR A 180 1.77 -9.46 10.50
N ALA A 181 2.67 -10.33 10.94
CA ALA A 181 2.69 -10.89 12.27
C ALA A 181 3.63 -10.12 13.20
N SER A 182 3.33 -10.11 14.50
CA SER A 182 4.19 -9.50 15.52
C SER A 182 5.48 -10.28 15.78
N GLN A 183 5.53 -11.53 15.33
CA GLN A 183 6.64 -12.46 15.49
C GLN A 183 6.63 -13.50 14.36
N ARG A 184 7.70 -14.30 14.24
CA ARG A 184 7.72 -15.43 13.31
C ARG A 184 6.70 -16.48 13.74
N LEU A 185 5.89 -16.91 12.78
CA LEU A 185 4.82 -17.88 13.02
C LEU A 185 5.36 -19.27 13.34
N SER A 186 4.69 -19.97 14.27
CA SER A 186 4.98 -21.36 14.58
C SER A 186 4.58 -22.28 13.42
N GLU A 187 5.16 -23.48 13.36
CA GLU A 187 4.77 -24.49 12.37
C GLU A 187 3.29 -24.89 12.49
N THR A 188 2.75 -24.85 13.70
CA THR A 188 1.32 -25.09 13.96
C THR A 188 0.45 -24.07 13.25
N ILE A 189 0.77 -22.78 13.36
CA ILE A 189 0.04 -21.69 12.68
C ILE A 189 0.19 -21.84 11.16
N ARG A 190 1.42 -22.05 10.66
CA ARG A 190 1.71 -22.14 9.22
C ARG A 190 0.96 -23.26 8.51
N LYS A 191 0.70 -24.37 9.19
CA LYS A 191 -0.01 -25.54 8.63
C LYS A 191 -1.51 -25.52 8.87
N HIS A 192 -2.02 -24.53 9.60
CA HIS A 192 -3.44 -24.45 9.93
C HIS A 192 -4.27 -23.99 8.71
N ARG A 193 -5.11 -24.89 8.19
CA ARG A 193 -5.85 -24.66 6.93
C ARG A 193 -6.75 -23.44 6.95
N VAL A 194 -7.42 -23.18 8.08
CA VAL A 194 -8.30 -22.00 8.22
C VAL A 194 -7.48 -20.71 8.23
N LEU A 195 -6.36 -20.68 8.96
CA LEU A 195 -5.50 -19.50 9.03
C LEU A 195 -4.81 -19.24 7.68
N TRP A 196 -4.55 -20.30 6.90
CA TRP A 196 -4.04 -20.17 5.55
C TRP A 196 -5.05 -19.52 4.60
N GLY A 197 -6.31 -19.97 4.61
CA GLY A 197 -7.38 -19.37 3.80
C GLY A 197 -7.62 -17.89 4.11
N GLU A 198 -7.34 -17.47 5.33
CA GLU A 198 -7.50 -16.08 5.81
C GLU A 198 -6.23 -15.23 5.66
N CYS A 199 -5.23 -15.72 4.90
CA CYS A 199 -3.92 -15.08 4.69
C CYS A 199 -3.07 -14.88 5.97
N LEU A 200 -3.48 -15.43 7.11
CA LEU A 200 -2.80 -15.28 8.41
C LEU A 200 -1.62 -16.25 8.56
N ALA A 201 -1.77 -17.50 8.11
CA ALA A 201 -0.72 -18.53 8.26
C ALA A 201 0.51 -18.26 7.38
N GLY A 202 0.33 -17.49 6.31
CA GLY A 202 1.39 -17.03 5.43
C GLY A 202 2.01 -15.70 5.84
N ALA A 203 1.49 -15.03 6.88
CA ALA A 203 1.88 -13.68 7.25
C ALA A 203 3.37 -13.61 7.62
N LEU A 204 4.05 -12.64 7.02
CA LEU A 204 5.45 -12.37 7.29
C LEU A 204 5.59 -11.69 8.67
N TYR A 205 6.65 -12.04 9.42
CA TYR A 205 7.05 -11.22 10.55
C TYR A 205 7.46 -9.84 10.02
N TRP A 206 6.86 -8.76 10.53
CA TRP A 206 7.03 -7.43 9.95
C TRP A 206 8.50 -6.98 9.78
N ARG A 207 9.42 -7.42 10.64
CA ARG A 207 10.86 -7.10 10.48
C ARG A 207 11.54 -7.87 9.37
N ASP A 208 11.09 -9.08 9.08
CA ASP A 208 11.65 -9.88 7.99
C ASP A 208 11.40 -9.18 6.64
N LEU A 209 10.35 -8.34 6.51
CA LEU A 209 10.16 -7.49 5.32
C LEU A 209 11.38 -6.59 5.10
N TYR A 210 11.82 -5.87 6.14
CA TYR A 210 12.95 -4.94 6.04
C TYR A 210 14.23 -5.65 5.59
N SER A 211 14.53 -6.82 6.17
CA SER A 211 15.70 -7.61 5.79
C SER A 211 15.62 -8.09 4.34
N ILE A 212 14.47 -8.62 3.90
CA ILE A 212 14.30 -9.10 2.52
C ILE A 212 14.41 -7.93 1.54
N THR A 213 13.78 -6.79 1.82
CA THR A 213 13.83 -5.63 0.91
C THR A 213 15.23 -5.06 0.78
N GLU A 214 16.02 -5.07 1.86
CA GLU A 214 17.44 -4.67 1.84
C GLU A 214 18.26 -5.64 0.97
N GLU A 215 18.07 -6.95 1.14
CA GLU A 215 18.75 -7.98 0.33
C GLU A 215 18.40 -7.89 -1.17
N VAL A 216 17.18 -7.46 -1.50
CA VAL A 216 16.72 -7.28 -2.88
C VAL A 216 17.23 -5.97 -3.49
N GLY A 217 17.41 -4.93 -2.67
CA GLY A 217 17.92 -3.63 -3.11
C GLY A 217 16.88 -2.51 -3.16
N PHE A 218 15.70 -2.69 -2.56
CA PHE A 218 14.74 -1.60 -2.36
C PHE A 218 15.25 -0.59 -1.31
N SER A 219 14.72 0.63 -1.36
CA SER A 219 14.79 1.57 -0.25
C SER A 219 14.22 0.94 1.04
N PRO A 220 14.57 1.45 2.23
CA PRO A 220 13.88 1.08 3.46
C PRO A 220 12.34 1.21 3.31
N PRO A 221 11.56 0.20 3.73
CA PRO A 221 10.11 0.26 3.65
C PRO A 221 9.51 1.50 4.33
N CYS A 222 8.62 2.20 3.61
CA CYS A 222 7.85 3.30 4.15
C CYS A 222 6.46 2.81 4.55
N LEU A 223 6.18 2.77 5.85
CA LEU A 223 4.88 2.36 6.39
C LEU A 223 3.83 3.45 6.14
N VAL A 224 2.81 3.17 5.36
CA VAL A 224 1.76 4.13 4.99
C VAL A 224 0.59 4.07 5.95
N THR A 225 -0.02 2.89 6.10
CA THR A 225 -1.18 2.68 6.97
C THR A 225 -1.06 1.38 7.74
N ALA A 226 -1.78 1.30 8.86
CA ALA A 226 -1.96 0.07 9.61
C ALA A 226 -3.41 -0.02 10.11
N SER A 227 -4.02 -1.19 9.99
CA SER A 227 -5.36 -1.51 10.46
C SER A 227 -5.34 -2.77 11.33
N PRO A 228 -6.05 -2.79 12.47
CA PRO A 228 -6.02 -3.92 13.39
C PRO A 228 -6.72 -5.14 12.75
N ILE A 229 -6.20 -6.33 13.04
CA ILE A 229 -6.84 -7.60 12.71
C ILE A 229 -7.22 -8.28 14.02
N THR A 230 -8.51 -8.55 14.20
CA THR A 230 -9.04 -9.25 15.37
C THR A 230 -9.52 -10.62 14.96
N ILE A 231 -9.12 -11.64 15.73
CA ILE A 231 -9.57 -13.02 15.55
C ILE A 231 -10.53 -13.29 16.71
N GLY A 232 -11.83 -13.36 16.42
CA GLY A 232 -12.86 -13.56 17.45
C GLY A 232 -13.18 -15.02 17.77
N ASP A 233 -12.51 -15.96 17.11
CA ASP A 233 -12.69 -17.39 17.30
C ASP A 233 -11.72 -17.90 18.39
N LYS A 234 -12.28 -18.45 19.47
CA LYS A 234 -11.50 -18.91 20.64
C LYS A 234 -10.56 -20.08 20.34
N GLU A 235 -10.90 -20.93 19.38
CA GLU A 235 -10.03 -22.04 18.98
C GLU A 235 -8.81 -21.49 18.23
N LEU A 236 -9.05 -20.56 17.31
CA LEU A 236 -7.97 -19.87 16.60
C LEU A 236 -7.11 -19.02 17.54
N GLU A 237 -7.70 -18.32 18.51
CA GLU A 237 -6.98 -17.60 19.57
C GLU A 237 -6.03 -18.54 20.35
N GLY A 238 -6.49 -19.74 20.69
CA GLY A 238 -5.65 -20.75 21.34
C GLY A 238 -4.47 -21.23 20.48
N ILE A 239 -4.65 -21.28 19.16
CA ILE A 239 -3.61 -21.71 18.21
C ILE A 239 -2.57 -20.60 17.98
N ILE A 240 -3.00 -19.35 17.86
CA ILE A 240 -2.11 -18.20 17.61
C ILE A 240 -1.35 -17.77 18.88
N GLY A 241 -1.90 -18.03 20.06
CA GLY A 241 -1.32 -17.59 21.34
C GLY A 241 -1.15 -16.08 21.40
N ASP A 242 0.04 -15.61 21.79
CA ASP A 242 0.35 -14.16 21.89
C ASP A 242 0.66 -13.50 20.54
N CYS A 243 0.60 -14.24 19.43
CA CYS A 243 0.88 -13.70 18.11
C CYS A 243 -0.24 -12.75 17.67
N ARG A 244 0.12 -11.49 17.40
CA ARG A 244 -0.79 -10.47 16.90
C ARG A 244 -0.61 -10.29 15.40
N PHE A 245 -1.69 -9.87 14.73
CA PHE A 245 -1.70 -9.59 13.30
C PHE A 245 -2.11 -8.14 13.03
N VAL A 246 -1.58 -7.57 11.95
CA VAL A 246 -1.91 -6.22 11.47
C VAL A 246 -1.98 -6.23 9.95
N SER A 247 -3.00 -5.59 9.38
CA SER A 247 -2.99 -5.26 7.96
C SER A 247 -2.22 -3.96 7.80
N ALA A 248 -1.17 -3.94 6.97
CA ALA A 248 -0.36 -2.75 6.78
C ALA A 248 -0.07 -2.51 5.30
N THR A 249 -0.11 -1.25 4.91
CA THR A 249 0.29 -0.79 3.57
C THR A 249 1.70 -0.25 3.65
N PHE A 250 2.58 -0.75 2.77
CA PHE A 250 3.94 -0.28 2.62
C PHE A 250 4.18 0.23 1.19
N ARG A 251 5.11 1.16 1.08
CA ARG A 251 5.70 1.58 -0.19
C ARG A 251 7.21 1.34 -0.19
N LEU A 252 7.71 0.73 -1.26
CA LEU A 252 9.11 0.39 -1.48
C LEU A 252 9.56 1.04 -2.78
N PHE A 253 10.68 1.77 -2.79
CA PHE A 253 11.17 2.44 -4.00
C PHE A 253 12.44 1.77 -4.53
N LYS A 254 12.53 1.64 -5.86
CA LYS A 254 13.78 1.28 -6.55
C LYS A 254 14.59 2.56 -6.76
N VAL A 255 15.24 3.03 -5.70
CA VAL A 255 16.05 4.26 -5.77
C VAL A 255 17.33 3.97 -6.58
N PRO A 256 17.64 4.72 -7.65
CA PRO A 256 18.82 4.48 -8.47
C PRO A 256 20.13 4.57 -7.67
N GLY A 257 21.03 3.61 -7.87
CA GLY A 257 22.36 3.64 -7.27
C GLY A 257 23.13 4.90 -7.66
N GLY A 258 23.60 5.66 -6.66
CA GLY A 258 24.31 6.93 -6.88
C GLY A 258 23.45 8.19 -6.66
N SER A 259 22.18 8.06 -6.29
CA SER A 259 21.37 9.18 -5.79
C SER A 259 21.99 9.71 -4.48
N ARG A 260 22.88 10.71 -4.60
CA ARG A 260 23.53 11.39 -3.47
C ARG A 260 22.69 12.58 -3.01
N ALA A 261 21.43 12.33 -2.67
CA ALA A 261 20.66 13.35 -1.99
C ALA A 261 21.19 13.47 -0.55
N GLY A 262 21.57 14.68 -0.14
CA GLY A 262 21.73 15.00 1.27
C GLY A 262 20.35 15.26 1.92
N PRO A 263 20.27 15.36 3.25
CA PRO A 263 19.08 15.92 3.88
C PRO A 263 18.80 17.31 3.30
N GLY A 264 17.53 17.69 3.24
CA GLY A 264 17.12 18.89 2.54
C GLY A 264 15.73 19.37 2.92
N GLN A 265 15.28 20.38 2.20
CA GLN A 265 13.95 20.96 2.35
C GLN A 265 13.15 20.72 1.10
N VAL A 266 11.90 20.29 1.26
CA VAL A 266 10.98 20.09 0.15
C VAL A 266 9.73 20.92 0.34
N ILE A 267 9.13 21.34 -0.78
CA ILE A 267 7.84 22.04 -0.81
C ILE A 267 6.96 21.32 -1.82
N TYR A 268 5.84 20.78 -1.35
CA TYR A 268 4.83 20.17 -2.21
C TYR A 268 4.03 21.26 -2.93
N ASN A 269 3.82 21.09 -4.24
CA ASN A 269 3.17 22.10 -5.08
C ASN A 269 1.65 21.91 -5.24
N GLY A 270 1.07 20.81 -4.75
CA GLY A 270 -0.37 20.54 -4.88
C GLY A 270 -0.81 19.96 -6.23
N GLY A 271 0.12 19.51 -7.09
CA GLY A 271 -0.20 19.08 -8.46
C GLY A 271 -0.84 17.68 -8.57
N ILE A 272 -0.86 16.90 -7.49
CA ILE A 272 -1.44 15.55 -7.51
C ILE A 272 -2.97 15.62 -7.36
N MET A 273 -3.68 15.13 -8.38
CA MET A 273 -5.13 15.05 -8.41
C MET A 273 -5.70 14.33 -7.18
N GLY A 274 -6.65 14.96 -6.48
CA GLY A 274 -7.28 14.47 -5.26
C GLY A 274 -6.45 14.70 -3.98
N HIS A 275 -5.24 15.24 -4.12
CA HIS A 275 -4.28 15.51 -3.04
C HIS A 275 -3.78 16.96 -3.10
N GLU A 276 -4.58 17.88 -3.65
CA GLU A 276 -4.12 19.25 -3.95
C GLU A 276 -3.72 20.03 -2.70
N ARG A 277 -4.38 19.77 -1.56
CA ARG A 277 -4.10 20.45 -0.29
C ARG A 277 -3.02 19.77 0.55
N GLU A 278 -3.00 18.44 0.52
CA GLU A 278 -2.10 17.64 1.32
C GLU A 278 -1.87 16.26 0.70
N LEU A 279 -0.61 15.83 0.73
CA LEU A 279 -0.18 14.47 0.43
C LEU A 279 0.26 13.79 1.73
N VAL A 280 -0.53 12.82 2.18
CA VAL A 280 -0.11 11.90 3.26
C VAL A 280 0.74 10.82 2.62
N PHE A 281 2.06 11.02 2.62
CA PHE A 281 2.98 10.15 1.91
C PHE A 281 3.21 8.84 2.66
N ASP A 282 3.45 8.92 3.96
CA ASP A 282 3.56 7.75 4.84
C ASP A 282 3.22 8.15 6.30
N ALA A 283 3.40 7.24 7.24
CA ALA A 283 3.15 7.48 8.67
C ALA A 283 4.01 8.60 9.29
N ASN A 284 5.10 9.00 8.62
CA ASN A 284 6.10 9.96 9.08
C ASN A 284 5.97 11.31 8.37
N PHE A 285 5.60 11.30 7.09
CA PHE A 285 5.58 12.48 6.24
C PHE A 285 4.18 12.77 5.71
N THR A 286 3.68 13.96 6.05
CA THR A 286 2.53 14.59 5.40
C THR A 286 2.99 15.93 4.87
N PHE A 287 2.85 16.14 3.57
CA PHE A 287 3.25 17.36 2.89
C PHE A 287 2.01 18.18 2.57
N LYS A 288 1.90 19.37 3.15
CA LYS A 288 0.86 20.33 2.79
C LYS A 288 1.37 21.24 1.69
N GLU A 289 0.46 21.63 0.81
CA GLU A 289 0.78 22.54 -0.30
C GLU A 289 1.43 23.83 0.22
N GLY A 290 2.56 24.19 -0.37
CA GLY A 290 3.31 25.41 -0.05
C GLY A 290 4.09 25.39 1.28
N GLU A 291 3.95 24.36 2.12
CA GLU A 291 4.70 24.26 3.38
C GLU A 291 6.11 23.69 3.14
N VAL A 292 7.12 24.31 3.80
CA VAL A 292 8.49 23.81 3.80
C VAL A 292 8.62 22.67 4.81
N VAL A 293 9.07 21.51 4.36
CA VAL A 293 9.29 20.33 5.21
C VAL A 293 10.75 19.89 5.13
N ASP A 294 11.40 19.74 6.27
CA ASP A 294 12.74 19.14 6.37
C ASP A 294 12.63 17.62 6.18
N VAL A 295 13.45 17.05 5.30
CA VAL A 295 13.48 15.62 4.98
C VAL A 295 14.89 15.05 5.14
N ASP A 296 14.96 13.76 5.48
CA ASP A 296 16.22 13.03 5.50
C ASP A 296 16.73 12.75 4.07
N ALA A 297 17.97 12.28 3.97
CA ALA A 297 18.61 11.96 2.69
C ALA A 297 17.83 10.92 1.88
N GLU A 298 17.23 9.94 2.57
CA GLU A 298 16.46 8.86 1.95
C GLU A 298 15.19 9.40 1.29
N MET A 299 14.40 10.17 2.04
CA MET A 299 13.18 10.76 1.52
C MET A 299 13.47 11.78 0.40
N ALA A 300 14.55 12.57 0.53
CA ALA A 300 14.99 13.44 -0.56
C ALA A 300 15.34 12.64 -1.84
N ALA A 301 16.06 11.52 -1.69
CA ALA A 301 16.39 10.66 -2.83
C ALA A 301 15.15 10.02 -3.46
N ILE A 302 14.19 9.55 -2.66
CA ILE A 302 12.90 9.01 -3.13
C ILE A 302 12.13 10.06 -3.92
N LEU A 303 11.92 11.25 -3.34
CA LEU A 303 11.16 12.32 -4.00
C LEU A 303 11.84 12.77 -5.29
N GLN A 304 13.18 12.88 -5.30
CA GLN A 304 13.94 13.34 -6.46
C GLN A 304 13.97 12.32 -7.62
N SER A 305 13.98 11.02 -7.31
CA SER A 305 14.18 9.97 -8.31
C SER A 305 12.89 9.31 -8.79
N SER A 306 11.78 9.50 -8.10
CA SER A 306 10.50 8.91 -8.45
C SER A 306 9.61 9.85 -9.26
N ARG A 307 8.43 9.35 -9.67
CA ARG A 307 7.40 10.14 -10.34
C ARG A 307 6.91 11.36 -9.56
N PHE A 308 7.19 11.42 -8.25
CA PHE A 308 6.86 12.58 -7.41
C PHE A 308 7.79 13.78 -7.65
N ALA A 309 8.88 13.65 -8.40
CA ALA A 309 9.88 14.70 -8.54
C ALA A 309 9.31 16.04 -9.05
N GLU A 310 8.35 16.01 -9.98
CA GLU A 310 7.72 17.21 -10.53
C GLU A 310 6.71 17.86 -9.57
N GLU A 311 6.30 17.14 -8.54
CA GLU A 311 5.33 17.58 -7.52
C GLU A 311 5.99 18.30 -6.34
N PHE A 312 7.33 18.31 -6.30
CA PHE A 312 8.10 18.86 -5.21
C PHE A 312 9.21 19.80 -5.68
N LEU A 313 9.30 20.97 -5.06
CA LEU A 313 10.51 21.78 -5.12
C LEU A 313 11.49 21.28 -4.05
N ILE A 314 12.58 20.65 -4.49
CA ILE A 314 13.61 20.09 -3.61
C ILE A 314 14.80 21.05 -3.52
N ARG A 315 15.16 21.46 -2.30
CA ARG A 315 16.33 22.28 -2.00
C ARG A 315 17.31 21.44 -1.21
N ALA A 316 18.49 21.21 -1.79
CA ALA A 316 19.58 20.55 -1.06
C ALA A 316 19.94 21.39 0.18
N GLY A 317 20.06 20.73 1.34
CA GLY A 317 20.61 21.38 2.52
C GLY A 317 22.02 21.88 2.20
N ALA A 318 22.36 23.10 2.64
CA ALA A 318 23.73 23.59 2.53
C ALA A 318 24.67 22.54 3.13
N SER A 319 25.70 22.14 2.37
CA SER A 319 26.78 21.31 2.89
C SER A 319 27.21 21.88 4.24
N ALA A 320 27.19 21.06 5.28
CA ALA A 320 27.52 21.47 6.63
C ALA A 320 29.02 21.79 6.74
N THR A 321 29.44 22.91 6.15
CA THR A 321 30.64 23.63 6.52
C THR A 321 30.20 24.93 7.18
N ALA A 322 30.38 24.95 8.51
CA ALA A 322 30.24 26.10 9.41
C ALA A 322 28.82 26.60 9.75
N ALA A 323 28.27 26.12 10.87
CA ALA A 323 27.89 26.95 12.01
C ALA A 323 27.31 26.07 13.14
N GLN A 324 28.02 25.99 14.26
CA GLN A 324 27.44 25.53 15.54
C GLN A 324 26.40 26.56 15.99
N GLY A 325 25.16 26.36 15.58
CA GLY A 325 23.98 27.06 16.06
C GLY A 325 23.08 26.07 16.77
N ASN A 326 23.08 26.15 18.10
CA ASN A 326 22.37 25.28 19.02
C ASN A 326 20.83 25.33 18.77
N CYS A 327 20.28 24.35 18.03
CA CYS A 327 18.85 24.11 17.96
C CYS A 327 18.59 22.60 17.96
N CYS A 328 18.68 22.00 19.15
CA CYS A 328 18.33 20.61 19.39
C CYS A 328 16.80 20.42 19.30
N LYS A 329 16.24 20.48 18.07
CA LYS A 329 14.97 19.82 17.81
C LYS A 329 15.24 18.32 17.85
N ARG A 330 14.69 17.64 18.87
CA ARG A 330 14.76 16.18 19.01
C ARG A 330 14.25 15.57 17.70
N ALA A 331 15.08 14.82 16.99
CA ALA A 331 14.64 14.11 15.80
C ALA A 331 13.44 13.23 16.17
N LYS A 332 12.31 13.42 15.49
CA LYS A 332 11.12 12.60 15.71
C LYS A 332 11.48 11.17 15.29
N GLU A 333 11.27 10.21 16.19
CA GLU A 333 11.54 8.80 15.89
C GLU A 333 10.66 8.34 14.71
N LYS A 334 11.27 7.73 13.69
CA LYS A 334 10.58 7.28 12.48
C LYS A 334 9.74 6.04 12.80
N ILE A 335 8.44 6.13 12.57
CA ILE A 335 7.47 5.05 12.74
C ILE A 335 7.67 4.06 11.59
N CYS A 336 8.24 2.90 11.92
CA CYS A 336 8.49 1.80 10.99
C CYS A 336 7.73 0.52 11.39
N ASN A 337 7.31 0.43 12.65
CA ASN A 337 6.60 -0.70 13.21
C ASN A 337 5.07 -0.53 13.03
N PRO A 338 4.38 -1.40 12.26
CA PRO A 338 2.94 -1.28 12.04
C PRO A 338 2.12 -1.42 13.33
N PHE A 339 2.60 -2.18 14.32
CA PHE A 339 1.94 -2.30 15.62
C PHE A 339 2.05 -1.01 16.44
N GLN A 340 3.19 -0.32 16.36
CA GLN A 340 3.36 0.99 17.00
C GLN A 340 2.46 2.05 16.35
N LEU A 341 2.29 2.01 15.03
CA LEU A 341 1.36 2.90 14.33
C LEU A 341 -0.08 2.67 14.81
N LEU A 342 -0.52 1.41 14.95
CA LEU A 342 -1.84 1.10 15.51
C LEU A 342 -2.04 1.68 16.92
N GLU A 343 -1.07 1.51 17.80
CA GLU A 343 -1.11 2.03 19.17
C GLU A 343 -1.23 3.55 19.19
N GLN A 344 -0.52 4.25 18.30
CA GLN A 344 -0.64 5.71 18.16
C GLN A 344 -1.99 6.15 17.57
N LEU A 345 -2.55 5.38 16.64
CA LEU A 345 -3.88 5.65 16.06
C LEU A 345 -5.01 5.40 17.06
N ALA A 346 -4.82 4.47 18.00
CA ALA A 346 -5.77 4.16 19.07
C ALA A 346 -5.71 5.14 20.24
N ALA A 347 -4.59 5.86 20.44
CA ALA A 347 -4.44 6.81 21.54
C ALA A 347 -5.46 7.97 21.40
N PRO A 348 -6.20 8.33 22.48
CA PRO A 348 -7.07 9.49 22.47
C PRO A 348 -6.24 10.74 22.16
N GLY A 349 -6.69 11.53 21.18
CA GLY A 349 -6.02 12.79 20.81
C GLY A 349 -5.84 13.71 22.02
N PRO A 350 -4.89 14.67 21.98
CA PRO A 350 -4.68 15.58 23.11
C PRO A 350 -6.00 16.22 23.48
N ALA A 351 -6.42 16.04 24.75
CA ALA A 351 -7.62 16.65 25.27
C ALA A 351 -7.51 18.16 25.03
N CYS A 352 -8.46 18.74 24.30
CA CYS A 352 -8.64 20.18 24.29
C CYS A 352 -8.78 20.62 25.75
N CYS A 353 -7.77 21.33 26.27
CA CYS A 353 -7.88 21.97 27.58
C CYS A 353 -9.17 22.82 27.56
N PRO A 354 -10.09 22.64 28.52
CA PRO A 354 -11.23 23.54 28.62
C PRO A 354 -10.67 24.95 28.84
N ARG A 355 -11.04 25.88 27.97
CA ARG A 355 -10.74 27.30 28.17
C ARG A 355 -11.24 27.67 29.55
N GLY A 356 -10.33 28.05 30.44
CA GLY A 356 -10.66 28.56 31.76
C GLY A 356 -11.53 29.80 31.63
N THR A 357 -12.83 29.65 31.86
CA THR A 357 -13.71 30.77 32.19
C THR A 357 -13.60 31.03 33.68
N SER A 358 -12.77 31.99 34.06
CA SER A 358 -12.82 32.62 35.38
C SER A 358 -12.43 34.09 35.24
N GLY A 359 -13.38 34.89 34.73
CA GLY A 359 -13.40 36.33 35.00
C GLY A 359 -14.20 36.59 36.29
N PRO A 360 -13.82 37.57 37.13
CA PRO A 360 -14.47 37.82 38.40
C PRO A 360 -15.85 38.50 38.20
N PRO A 361 -16.79 38.36 39.15
CA PRO A 361 -18.08 39.04 39.08
C PRO A 361 -17.90 40.51 39.52
N GLY A 362 -18.21 41.44 38.62
CA GLY A 362 -18.26 42.87 38.89
C GLY A 362 -19.70 43.38 38.80
N CYS A 363 -20.17 43.97 39.91
CA CYS A 363 -21.50 44.55 40.11
C CYS A 363 -21.84 45.74 39.19
N CYS A 364 -23.16 45.94 39.08
CA CYS A 364 -23.96 47.12 38.71
C CYS A 364 -24.59 47.09 37.32
#